data_AF-A0A9J6EI07-F1
#
_entry.id   AF-A0A9J6EI07-F1
#
_cell.length_a   1.000
_cell.length_b   1.000
_cell.length_c   1.000
_cell.angle_alpha   90.00
_cell.angle_beta   90.00
_cell.angle_gamma   90.00
#
_symmetry.space_group_name_H-M   'P 1'
#
loop_
_entity.id
_entity.type
_entity.pdbx_description
1 polymer ?
#
loop_
_entity_poly.entity_id
_entity_poly.type
_entity_poly.pdbx_seq_one_letter_code
_entity_poly.pdbx_strand_id
1 'polypeptide(L)'
;MGDLQPLVLQIDHVWVVTFSSDNAVKKLLTFKQRNVKERHCVVVDPQEQQVRLCREGLLNWVADEDLKTALGVFGKVFEVTRVRWRIIGVGDKDSTSQTVLLKLKSGIKVDDLPHQIRVAGKLAILVAPGRPMQCLLCKGVENIRRECKVPRCSRCRSFGHSENKCLSTHAAAVRPLVSEIHKQVALDAAEAEDAAKVASNQETTTDAPET
;
A
#
# COMPACT_ATOMS: atom_id res chain seq x y z
N MET A 1 -35.78 29.67 7.92
CA MET A 1 -35.12 28.77 6.95
C MET A 1 -34.63 27.60 7.77
N GLY A 2 -35.33 26.46 7.71
CA GLY A 2 -35.34 25.45 8.77
C GLY A 2 -34.01 24.74 8.98
N ASP A 3 -33.56 24.70 10.24
CA ASP A 3 -32.45 23.87 10.69
C ASP A 3 -32.81 22.39 10.48
N LEU A 4 -32.29 21.79 9.41
CA LEU A 4 -32.32 20.35 9.20
C LEU A 4 -31.51 19.70 10.32
N GLN A 5 -32.21 19.07 11.27
CA GLN A 5 -31.61 18.33 12.36
C GLN A 5 -30.68 17.23 11.83
N PRO A 6 -29.55 16.95 12.50
CA PRO A 6 -28.66 15.87 12.12
C PRO A 6 -29.41 14.54 12.21
N LEU A 7 -29.31 13.71 11.16
CA LEU A 7 -29.92 12.38 11.16
C LEU A 7 -29.00 11.46 11.98
N VAL A 8 -29.52 10.96 13.10
CA VAL A 8 -28.81 10.09 14.04
C VAL A 8 -29.37 8.69 13.93
N LEU A 9 -28.49 7.73 13.62
CA LEU A 9 -28.80 6.30 13.60
C LEU A 9 -28.02 5.62 14.73
N GLN A 10 -28.68 4.77 15.51
CA GLN A 10 -28.04 3.96 16.54
C GLN A 10 -28.01 2.50 16.08
N ILE A 11 -26.82 1.91 16.09
CA ILE A 11 -26.57 0.49 15.81
C ILE A 11 -25.81 -0.07 17.02
N ASP A 12 -26.52 -0.79 17.89
CA ASP A 12 -26.03 -1.28 19.19
C ASP A 12 -25.39 -0.19 20.07
N HIS A 13 -24.05 -0.20 20.16
CA HIS A 13 -23.22 0.70 20.95
C HIS A 13 -22.54 1.79 20.08
N VAL A 14 -22.91 1.88 18.81
CA VAL A 14 -22.38 2.84 17.83
C VAL A 14 -23.47 3.83 17.44
N TRP A 15 -23.14 5.12 17.50
CA TRP A 15 -23.99 6.21 17.00
C TRP A 15 -23.39 6.77 15.73
N VAL A 16 -24.14 6.68 14.64
CA VAL A 16 -23.80 7.30 13.36
C VAL A 16 -24.57 8.61 13.26
N VAL A 17 -23.85 9.71 13.14
CA VAL A 17 -24.43 11.05 13.09
C VAL A 17 -24.06 11.68 11.75
N THR A 18 -25.07 12.09 10.99
CA THR A 18 -24.87 12.86 9.75
C THR A 18 -25.14 14.33 10.02
N PHE A 19 -24.25 15.20 9.54
CA PHE A 19 -24.36 16.65 9.71
C PHE A 19 -24.53 17.31 8.35
N SER A 20 -25.38 18.33 8.28
CA SER A 20 -25.57 19.15 7.08
C SER A 20 -24.44 20.18 6.86
N SER A 21 -23.55 20.36 7.84
CA SER A 21 -22.47 21.35 7.81
C SER A 21 -21.11 20.74 8.17
N ASP A 22 -20.13 20.93 7.30
CA ASP A 22 -18.74 20.51 7.52
C ASP A 22 -18.11 21.13 8.78
N ASN A 23 -18.55 22.34 9.16
CA ASN A 23 -18.04 23.01 10.35
C ASN A 23 -18.50 22.30 11.63
N ALA A 24 -19.72 21.75 11.64
CA ALA A 24 -20.22 20.96 12.75
C ALA A 24 -19.44 19.64 12.90
N VAL A 25 -19.11 18.99 11.78
CA VAL A 25 -18.26 17.79 11.75
C VAL A 25 -16.89 18.10 12.36
N LYS A 26 -16.21 19.15 11.88
CA LYS A 26 -14.87 19.55 12.38
C LYS A 26 -14.85 19.84 13.88
N LYS A 27 -15.89 20.52 14.39
CA LYS A 27 -16.04 20.77 15.84
C LYS A 27 -16.19 19.47 16.61
N LEU A 28 -16.97 18.51 16.12
CA LEU A 28 -17.16 17.23 16.78
C LEU A 28 -15.87 16.39 16.82
N LEU A 29 -15.14 16.34 15.70
CA LEU A 29 -13.88 15.62 15.56
C LEU A 29 -12.78 16.15 16.49
N THR A 30 -12.84 17.43 16.87
CA THR A 30 -11.91 18.03 17.82
C THR A 30 -11.98 17.34 19.18
N PHE A 31 -13.15 16.84 19.58
CA PHE A 31 -13.32 16.24 20.90
C PHE A 31 -12.63 14.89 21.05
N LYS A 32 -12.35 14.14 19.96
CA LYS A 32 -11.72 12.79 19.88
C LYS A 32 -12.29 11.71 20.81
N GLN A 33 -12.38 11.98 22.11
CA GLN A 33 -12.99 11.17 23.15
C GLN A 33 -13.76 12.07 24.13
N ARG A 34 -14.93 11.63 24.57
CA ARG A 34 -15.74 12.38 25.53
C ARG A 34 -16.53 11.45 26.41
N ASN A 35 -16.68 11.81 27.69
CA ASN A 35 -17.61 11.13 28.56
C ASN A 35 -19.02 11.66 28.31
N VAL A 36 -19.91 10.79 27.82
CA VAL A 36 -21.32 11.09 27.56
C VAL A 36 -22.15 10.21 28.49
N LYS A 37 -22.95 10.83 29.36
CA LYS A 37 -23.76 10.10 30.36
C LYS A 37 -22.93 9.04 31.12
N GLU A 38 -21.79 9.48 31.65
CA GLU A 38 -20.85 8.65 32.42
C GLU A 38 -20.19 7.49 31.66
N ARG A 39 -20.40 7.40 30.34
CA ARG A 39 -19.77 6.41 29.47
C ARG A 39 -18.67 7.05 28.63
N HIS A 40 -17.54 6.36 28.52
CA HIS A 40 -16.46 6.78 27.64
C HIS A 40 -16.85 6.55 26.18
N CYS A 41 -16.98 7.63 25.41
CA CYS A 41 -17.32 7.58 24.00
C CYS A 41 -16.14 8.08 23.16
N VAL A 42 -15.87 7.41 22.04
CA VAL A 42 -14.84 7.81 21.07
C VAL A 42 -15.53 8.38 19.84
N VAL A 43 -15.07 9.55 19.39
CA VAL A 43 -15.51 10.17 18.15
C VAL A 43 -14.60 9.68 17.04
N VAL A 44 -15.14 8.86 16.14
CA VAL A 44 -14.43 8.35 14.97
C VAL A 44 -14.93 9.11 13.76
N ASP A 45 -14.02 9.76 13.03
CA ASP A 45 -14.37 10.25 11.71
C ASP A 45 -14.49 9.05 10.77
N PRO A 46 -15.66 8.77 10.17
CA PRO A 46 -15.76 7.73 9.15
C PRO A 46 -14.85 8.01 7.93
N GLN A 47 -14.37 9.26 7.76
CA GLN A 47 -13.39 9.65 6.75
C GLN A 47 -11.93 9.51 7.23
N GLU A 48 -11.64 9.55 8.54
CA GLU A 48 -10.33 9.09 9.06
C GLU A 48 -10.33 7.57 9.08
N GLN A 49 -10.17 7.01 7.89
CA GLN A 49 -10.15 5.58 7.70
C GLN A 49 -8.82 5.03 8.22
N GLN A 50 -8.84 4.59 9.47
CA GLN A 50 -7.92 3.57 9.94
C GLN A 50 -8.30 2.26 9.27
N VAL A 51 -7.63 1.95 8.17
CA VAL A 51 -7.92 0.74 7.40
C VAL A 51 -7.08 -0.39 7.95
N ARG A 52 -7.72 -1.44 8.47
CA ARG A 52 -7.06 -2.72 8.71
C ARG A 52 -6.86 -3.40 7.36
N LEU A 53 -5.64 -3.34 6.85
CA LEU A 53 -5.28 -4.00 5.61
C LEU A 53 -4.77 -5.40 5.91
N CYS A 54 -5.42 -6.43 5.37
CA CYS A 54 -4.80 -7.75 5.32
C CYS A 54 -3.90 -7.81 4.10
N ARG A 55 -2.60 -7.99 4.35
CA ARG A 55 -1.62 -8.28 3.34
C ARG A 55 -1.51 -9.80 3.21
N GLU A 56 -1.79 -10.35 2.04
CA GLU A 56 -1.61 -11.78 1.76
C GLU A 56 -0.53 -12.00 0.70
N GLY A 57 0.23 -13.10 0.85
CA GLY A 57 1.01 -13.66 -0.25
C GLY A 57 2.51 -13.31 -0.34
N LEU A 58 3.12 -12.64 0.64
CA LEU A 58 4.58 -12.75 0.77
C LEU A 58 4.98 -13.62 1.95
N LEU A 59 6.16 -14.20 1.80
CA LEU A 59 6.83 -14.97 2.82
C LEU A 59 7.20 -14.07 4.03
N ASN A 60 7.39 -14.73 5.16
CA ASN A 60 7.70 -14.15 6.48
C ASN A 60 9.04 -13.37 6.57
N TRP A 61 9.86 -13.37 5.52
CA TRP A 61 11.16 -12.68 5.50
C TRP A 61 11.05 -11.18 5.19
N VAL A 62 9.92 -10.71 4.67
CA VAL A 62 9.75 -9.29 4.33
C VAL A 62 9.64 -8.48 5.60
N ALA A 63 10.49 -7.46 5.72
CA ALA A 63 10.54 -6.61 6.88
C ALA A 63 9.31 -5.69 6.93
N ASP A 64 8.88 -5.35 8.14
CA ASP A 64 7.75 -4.43 8.31
C ASP A 64 8.08 -3.03 7.76
N GLU A 65 9.37 -2.66 7.72
CA GLU A 65 9.84 -1.40 7.14
C GLU A 65 9.62 -1.32 5.62
N ASP A 66 9.78 -2.43 4.90
CA ASP A 66 9.48 -2.48 3.46
C ASP A 66 7.99 -2.23 3.21
N LEU A 67 7.14 -2.80 4.07
CA LEU A 67 5.70 -2.64 4.00
C LEU A 67 5.28 -1.20 4.35
N LYS A 68 5.88 -0.61 5.39
CA LYS A 68 5.69 0.79 5.76
C LYS A 68 6.10 1.71 4.62
N THR A 69 7.23 1.44 3.98
CA THR A 69 7.73 2.22 2.83
C THR A 69 6.76 2.14 1.65
N ALA A 70 6.31 0.93 1.30
CA ALA A 70 5.37 0.74 0.20
C ALA A 70 4.02 1.43 0.45
N LEU A 71 3.50 1.39 1.68
CA LEU A 71 2.22 2.01 2.04
C LEU A 71 2.35 3.52 2.36
N GLY A 72 3.55 4.04 2.57
CA GLY A 72 3.85 5.44 2.89
C GLY A 72 3.34 6.43 1.83
N VAL A 73 3.17 5.96 0.59
CA VAL A 73 2.58 6.74 -0.51
C VAL A 73 1.13 7.12 -0.19
N PHE A 74 0.37 6.22 0.44
CA PHE A 74 -1.06 6.39 0.70
C PHE A 74 -1.37 6.97 2.08
N GLY A 75 -0.46 6.82 3.03
CA GLY A 75 -0.76 7.12 4.42
C GLY A 75 0.40 6.89 5.37
N LYS A 76 0.13 7.09 6.66
CA LYS A 76 1.05 6.74 7.75
C LYS A 76 0.64 5.40 8.34
N VAL A 77 1.56 4.43 8.33
CA VAL A 77 1.38 3.15 9.02
C VAL A 77 1.63 3.34 10.51
N PHE A 78 0.68 2.92 11.34
CA PHE A 78 0.78 2.98 12.80
C PHE A 78 1.21 1.66 13.40
N GLU A 79 0.66 0.56 12.89
CA GLU A 79 0.84 -0.78 13.46
C GLU A 79 0.95 -1.79 12.32
N VAL A 80 1.84 -2.77 12.48
CA VAL A 80 1.93 -3.95 11.64
C VAL A 80 1.93 -5.16 12.58
N THR A 81 0.92 -6.01 12.44
CA THR A 81 0.74 -7.17 13.31
C THR A 81 0.62 -8.42 12.46
N ARG A 82 1.47 -9.42 12.70
CA ARG A 82 1.40 -10.72 12.02
C ARG A 82 0.21 -11.50 12.52
N VAL A 83 -0.57 -12.04 11.58
CA VAL A 83 -1.74 -12.87 11.89
C VAL A 83 -1.23 -14.26 12.20
N ARG A 84 -1.61 -14.83 13.35
CA ARG A 84 -1.30 -16.22 13.71
C ARG A 84 -2.20 -17.20 12.99
N TRP A 85 -1.69 -18.40 12.75
CA TRP A 85 -2.52 -19.48 12.22
C TRP A 85 -3.67 -19.81 13.18
N ARG A 86 -4.86 -20.09 12.62
CA ARG A 86 -6.04 -20.50 13.41
C ARG A 86 -6.22 -22.02 13.48
N ILE A 87 -5.19 -22.79 13.10
CA ILE A 87 -5.23 -24.25 13.05
C ILE A 87 -4.66 -24.81 14.37
N ILE A 88 -5.35 -25.79 14.94
CA ILE A 88 -4.94 -26.48 16.17
C ILE A 88 -3.54 -27.09 15.98
N GLY A 89 -2.66 -26.88 16.96
CA GLY A 89 -1.28 -27.40 16.94
C GLY A 89 -0.24 -26.51 16.24
N VAL A 90 -0.65 -25.41 15.59
CA VAL A 90 0.26 -24.44 14.97
C VAL A 90 -0.13 -22.98 15.25
N GLY A 91 -1.03 -22.74 16.21
CA GLY A 91 -1.59 -21.40 16.49
C GLY A 91 -0.61 -20.42 17.13
N ASP A 92 0.54 -20.91 17.59
CA ASP A 92 1.70 -20.14 18.04
C ASP A 92 2.54 -19.59 16.88
N LYS A 93 2.35 -20.11 15.66
CA LYS A 93 3.11 -19.72 14.47
C LYS A 93 2.44 -18.56 13.73
N ASP A 94 3.27 -17.66 13.21
CA ASP A 94 2.84 -16.61 12.31
C ASP A 94 2.46 -17.17 10.93
N SER A 95 1.39 -16.61 10.36
CA SER A 95 1.03 -16.82 8.95
C SER A 95 1.77 -15.86 8.04
N THR A 96 1.58 -16.02 6.73
CA THR A 96 2.05 -15.07 5.71
C THR A 96 1.19 -13.80 5.64
N SER A 97 0.14 -13.73 6.47
CA SER A 97 -0.79 -12.60 6.52
C SER A 97 -0.41 -11.59 7.60
N GLN A 98 -0.45 -10.31 7.25
CA GLN A 98 -0.22 -9.20 8.18
C GLN A 98 -1.43 -8.28 8.19
N THR A 99 -1.81 -7.81 9.38
CA THR A 99 -2.77 -6.71 9.54
C THR A 99 -2.00 -5.42 9.71
N VAL A 100 -2.29 -4.44 8.85
CA VAL A 100 -1.68 -3.11 8.93
C VAL A 100 -2.74 -2.10 9.36
N LEU A 101 -2.43 -1.27 10.34
CA LEU A 101 -3.21 -0.08 10.67
C LEU A 101 -2.67 1.11 9.89
N LEU A 102 -3.37 1.51 8.83
CA LEU A 102 -2.99 2.62 7.96
C LEU A 102 -3.91 3.81 8.17
N LYS A 103 -3.34 4.98 8.48
CA LYS A 103 -4.04 6.27 8.41
C LYS A 103 -3.83 6.89 7.04
N LEU A 104 -4.89 7.01 6.25
CA LEU A 104 -4.82 7.60 4.92
C LEU A 104 -4.48 9.10 4.94
N LYS A 105 -3.82 9.57 3.89
CA LYS A 105 -3.64 11.01 3.64
C LYS A 105 -4.99 11.63 3.27
N SER A 106 -5.13 12.94 3.52
CA SER A 106 -6.33 13.69 3.13
C SER A 106 -6.57 13.55 1.62
N GLY A 107 -7.82 13.27 1.24
CA GLY A 107 -8.23 13.09 -0.16
C GLY A 107 -8.08 11.68 -0.73
N ILE A 108 -7.45 10.74 0.00
CA ILE A 108 -7.36 9.33 -0.40
C ILE A 108 -8.43 8.53 0.35
N LYS A 109 -9.28 7.82 -0.39
CA LYS A 109 -10.29 6.89 0.14
C LYS A 109 -9.77 5.45 0.12
N VAL A 110 -10.41 4.56 0.90
CA VAL A 110 -10.16 3.11 0.85
C VAL A 110 -10.25 2.54 -0.57
N ASP A 111 -11.16 3.05 -1.40
CA ASP A 111 -11.35 2.59 -2.78
C ASP A 111 -10.20 3.01 -3.71
N ASP A 112 -9.44 4.04 -3.34
CA ASP A 112 -8.28 4.52 -4.08
C ASP A 112 -7.01 3.70 -3.79
N LEU A 113 -7.01 2.93 -2.69
CA LEU A 113 -5.91 2.02 -2.38
C LEU A 113 -5.86 0.90 -3.44
N PRO A 114 -4.67 0.49 -3.90
CA PRO A 114 -4.58 -0.60 -4.86
C PRO A 114 -5.03 -1.92 -4.23
N HIS A 115 -5.62 -2.82 -5.02
CA HIS A 115 -5.88 -4.21 -4.60
C HIS A 115 -4.60 -5.05 -4.57
N GLN A 116 -3.56 -4.62 -5.27
CA GLN A 116 -2.26 -5.28 -5.29
C GLN A 116 -1.12 -4.26 -5.22
N ILE A 117 -0.14 -4.51 -4.37
CA ILE A 117 1.02 -3.63 -4.17
C ILE A 117 2.32 -4.43 -4.29
N ARG A 118 3.42 -3.77 -4.65
CA ARG A 118 4.75 -4.37 -4.58
C ARG A 118 5.45 -3.97 -3.29
N VAL A 119 5.95 -4.96 -2.56
CA VAL A 119 6.72 -4.78 -1.33
C VAL A 119 8.01 -5.59 -1.50
N ALA A 120 9.17 -4.95 -1.35
CA ALA A 120 10.48 -5.56 -1.64
C ALA A 120 10.53 -6.33 -2.98
N GLY A 121 9.94 -5.73 -4.04
CA GLY A 121 9.85 -6.32 -5.38
C GLY A 121 8.83 -7.45 -5.57
N LYS A 122 8.20 -7.96 -4.50
CA LYS A 122 7.20 -9.04 -4.55
C LYS A 122 5.78 -8.49 -4.51
N LEU A 123 4.86 -9.17 -5.18
CA LEU A 123 3.46 -8.78 -5.23
C LEU A 123 2.73 -9.22 -3.95
N ALA A 124 2.00 -8.29 -3.33
CA ALA A 124 1.12 -8.50 -2.20
C ALA A 124 -0.32 -8.15 -2.57
N ILE A 125 -1.29 -8.83 -1.97
CA ILE A 125 -2.71 -8.48 -2.08
C ILE A 125 -3.09 -7.63 -0.87
N LEU A 126 -3.78 -6.52 -1.10
CA LEU A 126 -4.35 -5.67 -0.06
C LEU A 126 -5.86 -5.88 0.03
N VAL A 127 -6.30 -6.36 1.18
CA VAL A 127 -7.72 -6.49 1.50
C VAL A 127 -8.10 -5.39 2.48
N ALA A 128 -9.06 -4.56 2.11
CA ALA A 128 -9.61 -3.50 2.95
C ALA A 128 -11.07 -3.83 3.30
N PRO A 129 -11.51 -3.68 4.56
CA PRO A 129 -12.89 -3.91 4.95
C PRO A 129 -13.83 -2.95 4.21
N GLY A 130 -14.99 -3.46 3.80
CA GLY A 130 -15.99 -2.69 3.05
C GLY A 130 -15.68 -2.48 1.57
N ARG A 131 -14.48 -2.84 1.10
CA ARG A 131 -14.11 -2.76 -0.32
C ARG A 131 -14.31 -4.10 -1.02
N PRO A 132 -14.96 -4.14 -2.20
CA PRO A 132 -15.08 -5.37 -2.97
C PRO A 132 -13.70 -5.88 -3.38
N MET A 133 -13.53 -7.20 -3.28
CA MET A 133 -12.30 -7.86 -3.71
C MET A 133 -12.16 -7.83 -5.22
N GLN A 134 -10.97 -7.51 -5.72
CA GLN A 134 -10.70 -7.54 -7.15
C GLN A 134 -10.49 -8.99 -7.61
N CYS A 135 -11.12 -9.34 -8.73
CA CYS A 135 -10.84 -10.58 -9.42
C CYS A 135 -9.38 -10.63 -9.86
N LEU A 136 -8.63 -11.61 -9.35
CA LEU A 136 -7.22 -11.78 -9.70
C LEU A 136 -6.99 -12.19 -11.18
N LEU A 137 -8.04 -12.57 -11.91
CA LEU A 137 -7.99 -12.90 -13.34
C LEU A 137 -8.30 -11.68 -14.21
N CYS A 138 -9.52 -11.15 -14.15
CA CYS A 138 -9.96 -10.06 -15.04
C CYS A 138 -9.60 -8.66 -14.53
N LYS A 139 -9.15 -8.52 -13.27
CA LYS A 139 -8.92 -7.23 -12.58
C LYS A 139 -10.18 -6.38 -12.38
N GLY A 140 -11.38 -6.92 -12.65
CA GLY A 140 -12.65 -6.29 -12.30
C GLY A 140 -13.06 -6.54 -10.84
N VAL A 141 -14.08 -5.81 -10.37
CA VAL A 141 -14.65 -5.93 -9.02
C VAL A 141 -16.04 -6.58 -9.00
N GLU A 142 -16.59 -6.94 -10.16
CA GLU A 142 -17.96 -7.50 -10.28
C GLU A 142 -18.07 -8.97 -9.87
N ASN A 143 -16.96 -9.71 -9.91
CA ASN A 143 -16.96 -11.15 -9.69
C ASN A 143 -15.69 -11.62 -8.98
N ILE A 144 -15.75 -12.76 -8.30
CA ILE A 144 -14.56 -13.40 -7.72
C ILE A 144 -13.86 -14.30 -8.74
N ARG A 145 -12.61 -14.70 -8.45
CA ARG A 145 -11.79 -15.55 -9.35
C ARG A 145 -12.50 -16.84 -9.76
N ARG A 146 -13.21 -17.49 -8.84
CA ARG A 146 -13.91 -18.77 -9.09
C ARG A 146 -15.07 -18.65 -10.08
N GLU A 147 -15.66 -17.47 -10.18
CA GLU A 147 -16.83 -17.18 -11.03
C GLU A 147 -16.46 -16.42 -12.31
N CYS A 148 -15.17 -16.15 -12.50
CA CYS A 148 -14.70 -15.33 -13.61
C CYS A 148 -14.77 -16.10 -14.94
N LYS A 149 -15.66 -15.65 -15.83
CA LYS A 149 -15.80 -16.19 -17.20
C LYS A 149 -15.05 -15.36 -18.25
N VAL A 150 -14.09 -14.54 -17.84
CA VAL A 150 -13.35 -13.67 -18.77
C VAL A 150 -12.57 -14.53 -19.79
N PRO A 151 -12.71 -14.28 -21.10
CA PRO A 151 -11.93 -15.01 -22.09
C PRO A 151 -10.44 -14.64 -21.99
N ARG A 152 -9.57 -15.55 -22.44
CA ARG A 152 -8.14 -15.24 -22.62
C ARG A 152 -7.97 -14.28 -23.79
N CYS A 153 -6.97 -13.40 -23.71
CA CYS A 153 -6.57 -12.60 -24.87
C CYS A 153 -6.15 -13.53 -26.02
N SER A 154 -6.68 -13.28 -27.22
CA SER A 154 -6.33 -13.98 -28.47
C SER A 154 -4.84 -13.91 -28.80
N ARG A 155 -4.18 -12.78 -28.48
CA ARG A 155 -2.76 -12.53 -28.79
C ARG A 155 -1.79 -13.19 -27.82
N CYS A 156 -1.86 -12.85 -26.53
CA CYS A 156 -0.88 -13.29 -25.53
C CYS A 156 -1.39 -14.38 -24.58
N ARG A 157 -2.63 -14.86 -24.78
CA ARG A 157 -3.31 -15.87 -23.94
C ARG A 157 -3.43 -15.52 -22.46
N SER A 158 -3.13 -14.28 -22.06
CA SER A 158 -3.25 -13.80 -20.69
C SER A 158 -4.65 -13.23 -20.42
N PHE A 159 -5.02 -13.13 -19.15
CA PHE A 159 -6.30 -12.57 -18.71
C PHE A 159 -6.19 -11.06 -18.38
N GLY A 160 -7.34 -10.39 -18.28
CA GLY A 160 -7.43 -9.03 -17.72
C GLY A 160 -7.18 -7.89 -18.69
N HIS A 161 -7.17 -8.14 -20.00
CA HIS A 161 -7.14 -7.09 -21.02
C HIS A 161 -7.79 -7.54 -22.32
N SER A 162 -8.29 -6.59 -23.11
CA SER A 162 -8.75 -6.82 -24.48
C SER A 162 -7.58 -6.84 -25.45
N GLU A 163 -7.78 -7.42 -26.64
CA GLU A 163 -6.76 -7.48 -27.68
C GLU A 163 -6.17 -6.10 -28.02
N ASN A 164 -7.01 -5.06 -28.03
CA ASN A 164 -6.61 -3.67 -28.29
C ASN A 164 -5.70 -3.08 -27.20
N LYS A 165 -5.73 -3.64 -25.98
CA LYS A 165 -4.89 -3.25 -24.84
C LYS A 165 -3.77 -4.26 -24.58
N CYS A 166 -3.53 -5.18 -25.51
CA CYS A 166 -2.51 -6.20 -25.38
C CYS A 166 -1.12 -5.60 -25.68
N LEU A 167 -0.31 -5.46 -24.62
CA LEU A 167 1.10 -5.09 -24.73
C LEU A 167 1.94 -6.35 -25.00
N SER A 168 1.73 -6.97 -26.17
CA SER A 168 2.22 -8.32 -26.48
C SER A 168 3.73 -8.43 -26.72
N THR A 169 4.48 -7.33 -26.74
CA THR A 169 5.92 -7.40 -26.99
C THR A 169 6.70 -7.36 -25.69
N HIS A 170 7.42 -8.47 -25.43
CA HIS A 170 8.41 -8.64 -24.36
C HIS A 170 9.29 -7.38 -24.15
N ALA A 171 9.64 -6.66 -25.22
CA ALA A 171 10.39 -5.40 -25.17
C ALA A 171 9.70 -4.27 -24.37
N ALA A 172 8.38 -4.15 -24.40
CA ALA A 172 7.65 -3.10 -23.68
C ALA A 172 7.61 -3.37 -22.15
N ALA A 173 7.57 -4.65 -21.75
CA ALA A 173 7.54 -5.06 -20.35
C ALA A 173 8.90 -4.89 -19.66
N VAL A 174 10.01 -5.03 -20.40
CA VAL A 174 11.38 -4.95 -19.86
C VAL A 174 11.95 -3.52 -19.96
N ARG A 175 11.36 -2.62 -20.76
CA ARG A 175 11.82 -1.22 -20.92
C ARG A 175 12.08 -0.46 -19.60
N PRO A 176 11.20 -0.53 -18.58
CA PRO A 176 11.47 0.13 -17.30
C PRO A 176 12.67 -0.47 -16.56
N LEU A 177 12.82 -1.80 -16.61
CA LEU A 177 13.92 -2.52 -15.97
C LEU A 177 15.26 -2.26 -16.68
N VAL A 178 15.26 -2.24 -18.02
CA VAL A 178 16.45 -1.87 -18.83
C VAL A 178 16.86 -0.44 -18.55
N SER A 179 15.91 0.49 -18.44
CA SER A 179 16.21 1.89 -18.10
C SER A 179 16.85 2.04 -16.73
N GLU A 180 16.45 1.22 -15.75
CA GLU A 180 17.02 1.26 -14.40
C GLU A 180 18.42 0.63 -14.36
N ILE A 181 18.62 -0.50 -15.06
CA ILE A 181 19.93 -1.14 -15.23
C ILE A 181 20.91 -0.18 -15.93
N HIS A 182 20.47 0.52 -16.99
CA HIS A 182 21.32 1.50 -17.68
C HIS A 182 21.75 2.65 -16.78
N LYS A 183 20.88 3.13 -15.88
CA LYS A 183 21.25 4.17 -14.90
C LYS A 183 22.25 3.63 -13.89
N GLN A 184 22.06 2.42 -13.39
CA GLN A 184 22.98 1.80 -12.44
C GLN A 184 24.37 1.62 -13.06
N VAL A 185 24.45 1.07 -14.26
CA VAL A 185 25.72 0.91 -15.00
C VAL A 185 26.40 2.26 -15.25
N ALA A 186 25.63 3.32 -15.54
CA ALA A 186 26.19 4.66 -15.74
C ALA A 186 26.75 5.27 -14.44
N LEU A 187 26.12 5.00 -13.28
CA LEU A 187 26.61 5.43 -11.98
C LEU A 187 27.90 4.67 -11.60
N ASP A 188 27.90 3.36 -11.79
CA ASP A 188 29.06 2.50 -11.50
C ASP A 188 30.28 2.88 -12.38
N ALA A 189 30.03 3.25 -13.64
CA ALA A 189 31.09 3.72 -14.55
C ALA A 189 31.67 5.08 -14.13
N ALA A 190 30.82 6.02 -13.69
CA ALA A 190 31.28 7.32 -13.20
C ALA A 190 32.12 7.18 -11.92
N GLU A 191 31.70 6.31 -10.99
CA GLU A 191 32.44 6.05 -9.75
C GLU A 191 33.81 5.40 -10.03
N ALA A 192 33.89 4.50 -11.01
CA ALA A 192 35.16 3.90 -11.44
C ALA A 192 36.12 4.92 -12.08
N GLU A 193 35.61 5.87 -12.87
CA GLU A 193 36.42 6.95 -13.46
C GLU A 193 36.95 7.92 -12.39
N ASP A 194 36.13 8.26 -11.40
CA ASP A 194 36.56 9.13 -10.30
C ASP A 194 37.60 8.44 -9.41
N ALA A 195 37.45 7.13 -9.14
CA ALA A 195 38.47 6.34 -8.45
C ALA A 195 39.80 6.29 -9.21
N ALA A 196 39.77 6.17 -10.56
CA ALA A 196 40.96 6.17 -11.39
C ALA A 196 41.68 7.53 -11.41
N LYS A 197 40.93 8.64 -11.39
CA LYS A 197 41.49 10.01 -11.26
C LYS A 197 42.12 10.24 -9.89
N VAL A 198 41.51 9.73 -8.82
CA VAL A 198 42.09 9.80 -7.47
C VAL A 198 43.39 9.00 -7.39
N ALA A 199 43.45 7.82 -8.00
CA ALA A 199 44.67 7.01 -8.06
C ALA A 199 45.79 7.70 -8.86
N SER A 200 45.47 8.31 -9.99
CA SER A 200 46.47 9.03 -10.83
C SER A 200 47.03 10.29 -10.14
N ASN A 201 46.25 10.93 -9.26
CA ASN A 201 46.70 12.07 -8.46
C ASN A 201 47.55 11.65 -7.23
N GLN A 202 47.57 10.37 -6.85
CA GLN A 202 48.43 9.86 -5.77
C GLN A 202 49.81 9.42 -6.28
N GLU A 203 49.95 9.07 -7.55
CA GLU A 203 51.25 8.74 -8.17
C GLU A 203 52.11 9.97 -8.48
N THR A 204 51.55 11.19 -8.49
CA THR A 204 52.30 12.42 -8.82
C THR A 204 52.96 13.11 -7.63
N THR A 205 52.81 12.60 -6.40
CA THR A 205 53.40 13.21 -5.18
C THR A 205 54.61 12.49 -4.61
N THR A 206 55.25 11.58 -5.37
CA THR A 206 56.46 10.90 -4.88
C THR A 206 57.58 10.91 -5.92
N ASP A 207 58.32 12.02 -6.00
CA ASP A 207 59.78 12.00 -6.11
C ASP A 207 60.35 13.43 -6.11
N ALA A 208 61.15 13.78 -5.10
CA ALA A 208 62.58 14.05 -5.29
C ALA A 208 63.30 14.22 -3.93
N PRO A 209 64.60 13.92 -3.85
CA PRO A 209 65.33 13.58 -2.62
C PRO A 209 66.10 14.77 -2.04
N GLU A 210 66.53 14.71 -0.77
CA GLU A 210 67.63 15.56 -0.32
C GLU A 210 68.48 14.93 0.81
N THR A 211 69.76 14.74 0.45
CA THR A 211 71.04 14.77 1.21
C THR A 211 71.25 13.94 2.46
#